data_AF-A0A1B6AL66-F1
#
_entry.id   AF-A0A1B6AL66-F1
#
_cell.length_a   1.000
_cell.length_b   1.000
_cell.length_c   1.000
_cell.angle_alpha   90.00
_cell.angle_beta   90.00
_cell.angle_gamma   90.00
#
_symmetry.space_group_name_H-M   'P 1'
#
loop_
_entity.id
_entity.type
_entity.pdbx_description
1 polymer ?
#
loop_
_entity_poly.entity_id
_entity_poly.type
_entity_poly.pdbx_seq_one_letter_code
_entity_poly.pdbx_strand_id
1 'polypeptide(L)'
;MLVAAAALLLGGGGLAAVATTALAGDAAPEAADGHQRHSAVVAATLSCPDVGERLREVPRSAQLQVSKGLAALDRQVHDAYHAMMGGTDSGTLLPRLRQQRDRTIGTIVTAIAKDAERPEYLTTLSGCTTKPGQPGQPAQQARNRGQGRPGGPSPADFVDITTVRPNADAPPFAAPQGRDATTGTFTTECGRNEEGHFNSDNVIVTPGVRNGAHHTHDYVGNTSTDGFSTDRSLAASGTTCRNGDQSTYYWPVLRRLDQNAERKPGAALDGNIGSVLTPATVTLTFRGSQAGTVQAMPRFLRVITGDAKAFTNGTQNANASWSCTGFEDRQLKDRYPLCPNGSQVVRTFAFQNCWDGRGTDSANHRAHVAFSDRNGNCPDTFRRIPQLVERVTYDVPPGTGFAVDSFPEQLRKPVTDHGDFINVMPDALMNTAVNCINTGRRCR
;
A
#
# COMPACT_ATOMS: atom_id res chain seq x y z
N MET A 1 68.91 -6.46 -17.07
CA MET A 1 69.29 -7.79 -17.58
C MET A 1 68.00 -8.55 -17.83
N LEU A 2 67.55 -8.58 -19.09
CA LEU A 2 67.64 -9.74 -20.02
C LEU A 2 66.80 -10.93 -19.52
N VAL A 3 65.59 -11.09 -20.08
CA VAL A 3 65.20 -12.11 -21.12
C VAL A 3 64.75 -13.42 -20.43
N ALA A 4 63.45 -13.72 -20.36
CA ALA A 4 62.54 -14.27 -21.39
C ALA A 4 62.34 -15.80 -21.26
N ALA A 5 61.05 -16.19 -21.39
CA ALA A 5 60.56 -17.37 -22.13
C ALA A 5 60.88 -18.78 -21.59
N ALA A 6 60.10 -19.84 -21.82
CA ALA A 6 58.80 -20.08 -22.45
C ALA A 6 58.25 -21.43 -21.94
N ALA A 7 56.99 -21.69 -22.27
CA ALA A 7 56.16 -22.85 -21.95
C ALA A 7 56.62 -24.21 -22.54
N LEU A 8 55.89 -25.29 -22.16
CA LEU A 8 55.59 -26.60 -22.80
C LEU A 8 55.61 -27.72 -21.71
N LEU A 9 54.79 -28.77 -21.58
CA LEU A 9 53.83 -29.57 -22.38
C LEU A 9 52.88 -30.31 -21.38
N LEU A 10 51.56 -30.42 -21.60
CA LEU A 10 50.79 -31.55 -22.19
C LEU A 10 51.05 -32.99 -21.64
N GLY A 11 49.95 -33.63 -21.24
CA GLY A 11 49.79 -35.08 -20.98
C GLY A 11 49.22 -35.35 -19.57
N GLY A 12 48.15 -36.10 -19.31
CA GLY A 12 47.40 -37.10 -20.07
C GLY A 12 47.11 -38.29 -19.14
N GLY A 13 45.84 -38.74 -19.05
CA GLY A 13 45.41 -39.99 -18.39
C GLY A 13 45.44 -39.95 -16.85
N GLY A 14 44.55 -40.61 -16.08
CA GLY A 14 43.70 -41.76 -16.38
C GLY A 14 43.91 -42.83 -15.30
N LEU A 15 42.97 -42.90 -14.35
CA LEU A 15 42.48 -44.07 -13.59
C LEU A 15 43.40 -44.93 -12.67
N ALA A 16 42.87 -45.11 -11.45
CA ALA A 16 42.72 -46.34 -10.66
C ALA A 16 43.90 -46.92 -9.84
N ALA A 17 43.65 -47.03 -8.53
CA ALA A 17 44.04 -48.15 -7.66
C ALA A 17 43.07 -48.15 -6.45
N VAL A 18 42.03 -48.98 -6.46
CA VAL A 18 41.94 -50.33 -5.85
C VAL A 18 42.13 -50.32 -4.33
N ALA A 19 41.04 -50.66 -3.66
CA ALA A 19 40.91 -50.84 -2.22
C ALA A 19 41.67 -52.08 -1.73
N THR A 20 42.17 -52.01 -0.49
CA THR A 20 42.39 -53.17 0.36
C THR A 20 41.78 -52.92 1.73
N THR A 21 40.92 -53.85 2.12
CA THR A 21 40.26 -53.96 3.43
C THR A 21 41.20 -54.60 4.46
N ALA A 22 41.16 -54.13 5.70
CA ALA A 22 41.49 -54.94 6.89
C ALA A 22 40.71 -54.43 8.10
N LEU A 23 40.06 -55.38 8.81
CA LEU A 23 39.23 -55.20 10.00
C LEU A 23 40.01 -55.56 11.28
N ALA A 24 39.82 -54.76 12.34
CA ALA A 24 39.87 -55.04 13.79
C ALA A 24 40.09 -53.67 14.47
N GLY A 25 39.21 -53.06 15.26
CA GLY A 25 38.45 -53.58 16.39
C GLY A 25 39.02 -52.93 17.65
N ASP A 26 38.46 -51.80 18.10
CA ASP A 26 38.36 -51.39 19.52
C ASP A 26 37.64 -50.04 19.66
N ALA A 27 36.91 -49.90 20.78
CA ALA A 27 35.83 -48.96 21.03
C ALA A 27 36.25 -47.49 21.30
N ALA A 28 35.47 -46.52 20.80
CA ALA A 28 34.98 -45.28 21.45
C ALA A 28 34.28 -44.33 20.41
N PRO A 29 33.50 -43.33 20.86
CA PRO A 29 32.04 -43.26 20.77
C PRO A 29 31.47 -42.66 19.47
N GLU A 30 30.20 -42.96 19.22
CA GLU A 30 29.38 -42.44 18.12
C GLU A 30 29.30 -40.91 18.11
N ALA A 31 29.84 -40.30 17.05
CA ALA A 31 29.44 -38.96 16.64
C ALA A 31 28.15 -39.09 15.81
N ALA A 32 27.01 -38.74 16.41
CA ALA A 32 25.76 -38.60 15.70
C ALA A 32 25.88 -37.48 14.66
N ASP A 33 25.94 -37.86 13.39
CA ASP A 33 25.83 -36.95 12.26
C ASP A 33 24.39 -36.44 12.16
N GLY A 34 24.09 -35.41 12.94
CA GLY A 34 22.85 -34.66 12.86
C GLY A 34 22.88 -33.78 11.62
N HIS A 35 22.43 -34.30 10.49
CA HIS A 35 22.00 -33.48 9.36
C HIS A 35 20.82 -32.59 9.79
N GLN A 36 21.14 -31.44 10.39
CA GLN A 36 20.21 -30.33 10.54
C GLN A 36 19.83 -29.86 9.13
N ARG A 37 18.70 -30.35 8.66
CA ARG A 37 17.96 -29.72 7.56
C ARG A 37 17.63 -28.30 8.02
N HIS A 38 18.49 -27.35 7.68
CA HIS A 38 18.19 -25.92 7.78
C HIS A 38 17.03 -25.62 6.83
N SER A 39 15.81 -25.84 7.30
CA SER A 39 14.62 -25.32 6.63
C SER A 39 14.74 -23.81 6.67
N ALA A 40 14.85 -23.19 5.49
CA ALA A 40 14.66 -21.77 5.36
C ALA A 40 13.31 -21.44 6.01
N VAL A 41 13.32 -20.74 7.14
CA VAL A 41 12.08 -20.28 7.77
C VAL A 41 11.50 -19.26 6.80
N VAL A 42 10.50 -19.70 6.04
CA VAL A 42 9.67 -18.80 5.25
C VAL A 42 8.99 -17.87 6.25
N ALA A 43 9.35 -16.59 6.24
CA ALA A 43 8.74 -15.61 7.14
C ALA A 43 7.24 -15.60 6.88
N ALA A 44 6.43 -16.17 7.77
CA ALA A 44 4.98 -16.19 7.63
C ALA A 44 4.39 -14.84 8.07
N THR A 45 3.22 -14.50 7.55
CA THR A 45 2.38 -13.40 8.04
C THR A 45 1.00 -13.91 8.46
N LEU A 46 0.18 -13.05 9.05
CA LEU A 46 -1.20 -13.32 9.41
C LEU A 46 -2.14 -12.76 8.35
N SER A 47 -3.15 -13.54 7.98
CA SER A 47 -4.25 -13.11 7.11
C SER A 47 -5.55 -13.31 7.88
N CYS A 48 -6.32 -12.24 7.99
CA CYS A 48 -7.61 -12.20 8.66
C CYS A 48 -8.61 -11.55 7.71
N PRO A 49 -9.86 -12.01 7.62
CA PRO A 49 -10.88 -11.33 6.84
C PRO A 49 -11.05 -9.87 7.31
N ASP A 50 -11.07 -8.95 6.34
CA ASP A 50 -11.33 -7.55 6.61
C ASP A 50 -12.83 -7.33 6.87
N VAL A 51 -13.16 -6.90 8.08
CA VAL A 51 -14.55 -6.65 8.50
C VAL A 51 -15.09 -5.39 7.85
N GLY A 52 -14.26 -4.36 7.69
CA GLY A 52 -14.64 -3.08 7.09
C GLY A 52 -15.07 -3.24 5.64
N GLU A 53 -14.34 -4.05 4.86
CA GLU A 53 -14.70 -4.34 3.46
C GLU A 53 -16.04 -5.05 3.29
N ARG A 54 -16.51 -5.75 4.33
CA ARG A 54 -17.77 -6.51 4.32
C ARG A 54 -18.97 -5.71 4.82
N LEU A 55 -18.76 -4.52 5.39
CA LEU A 55 -19.85 -3.67 5.89
C LEU A 55 -20.74 -3.22 4.74
N ARG A 56 -22.06 -3.46 4.87
CA ARG A 56 -23.07 -3.05 3.89
C ARG A 56 -23.79 -1.77 4.30
N GLU A 57 -24.04 -1.63 5.59
CA GLU A 57 -24.74 -0.50 6.18
C GLU A 57 -24.15 -0.22 7.57
N VAL A 58 -23.97 1.07 7.88
CA VAL A 58 -23.56 1.55 9.19
C VAL A 58 -24.39 2.79 9.52
N PRO A 59 -25.33 2.71 10.47
CA PRO A 59 -26.08 3.87 10.95
C PRO A 59 -25.13 4.96 11.48
N ARG A 60 -25.51 6.24 11.30
CA ARG A 60 -24.72 7.39 11.81
C ARG A 60 -24.45 7.28 13.32
N SER A 61 -25.41 6.79 14.08
CA SER A 61 -25.30 6.53 15.52
C SER A 61 -24.23 5.48 15.89
N ALA A 62 -23.95 4.54 14.98
CA ALA A 62 -23.01 3.44 15.19
C ALA A 62 -21.59 3.76 14.68
N GLN A 63 -21.42 4.75 13.79
CA GLN A 63 -20.16 5.03 13.08
C GLN A 63 -18.93 5.03 13.99
N LEU A 64 -18.91 5.81 15.08
CA LEU A 64 -17.76 5.87 15.97
C LEU A 64 -17.45 4.53 16.66
N GLN A 65 -18.48 3.76 17.03
CA GLN A 65 -18.28 2.43 17.65
C GLN A 65 -17.73 1.44 16.62
N VAL A 66 -18.21 1.50 15.38
CA VAL A 66 -17.68 0.72 14.27
C VAL A 66 -16.22 1.10 13.99
N SER A 67 -15.89 2.38 13.84
CA SER A 67 -14.51 2.86 13.65
C SER A 67 -13.56 2.35 14.73
N LYS A 68 -13.95 2.45 16.01
CA LYS A 68 -13.17 1.93 17.13
C LYS A 68 -13.01 0.42 17.07
N GLY A 69 -14.06 -0.30 16.68
CA GLY A 69 -14.02 -1.74 16.50
C GLY A 69 -13.06 -2.16 15.39
N LEU A 70 -13.12 -1.51 14.21
CA LEU A 70 -12.23 -1.77 13.08
C LEU A 70 -10.77 -1.51 13.45
N ALA A 71 -10.46 -0.35 14.05
CA ALA A 71 -9.11 -0.05 14.51
C ALA A 71 -8.61 -1.04 15.59
N ALA A 72 -9.50 -1.52 16.45
CA ALA A 72 -9.16 -2.56 17.43
C ALA A 72 -8.88 -3.92 16.77
N LEU A 73 -9.61 -4.28 15.70
CA LEU A 73 -9.32 -5.49 14.93
C LEU A 73 -7.94 -5.42 14.28
N ASP A 74 -7.59 -4.27 13.69
CA ASP A 74 -6.27 -4.08 13.07
C ASP A 74 -5.15 -4.13 14.11
N ARG A 75 -5.37 -3.56 15.30
CA ARG A 75 -4.41 -3.70 16.42
C ARG A 75 -4.25 -5.13 16.89
N GLN A 76 -5.33 -5.92 16.94
CA GLN A 76 -5.24 -7.34 17.30
C GLN A 76 -4.39 -8.13 16.31
N VAL A 77 -4.50 -7.84 15.00
CA VAL A 77 -3.67 -8.49 13.97
C VAL A 77 -2.21 -8.07 14.12
N HIS A 78 -1.96 -6.77 14.30
CA HIS A 78 -0.62 -6.22 14.57
C HIS A 78 0.05 -6.88 15.78
N ASP A 79 -0.64 -6.91 16.93
CA ASP A 79 -0.12 -7.50 18.17
C ASP A 79 0.17 -9.00 18.00
N ALA A 80 -0.73 -9.72 17.31
CA ALA A 80 -0.56 -11.13 17.03
C ALA A 80 0.63 -11.40 16.09
N TYR A 81 0.82 -10.56 15.06
CA TYR A 81 1.96 -10.66 14.16
C TYR A 81 3.27 -10.41 14.92
N HIS A 82 3.31 -9.40 15.80
CA HIS A 82 4.48 -9.17 16.66
C HIS A 82 4.77 -10.34 17.60
N ALA A 83 3.74 -10.93 18.22
CA ALA A 83 3.90 -12.13 19.05
C ALA A 83 4.43 -13.34 18.24
N MET A 84 3.96 -13.52 17.00
CA MET A 84 4.45 -14.55 16.09
C MET A 84 5.94 -14.34 15.75
N MET A 85 6.34 -13.11 15.43
CA MET A 85 7.75 -12.78 15.17
C MET A 85 8.63 -12.91 16.42
N GLY A 86 8.03 -12.80 17.61
CA GLY A 86 8.67 -13.11 18.90
C GLY A 86 8.77 -14.61 19.22
N GLY A 87 8.28 -15.49 18.35
CA GLY A 87 8.38 -16.95 18.51
C GLY A 87 7.14 -17.62 19.11
N THR A 88 6.01 -16.92 19.23
CA THR A 88 4.75 -17.54 19.68
C THR A 88 4.26 -18.55 18.64
N ASP A 89 3.95 -19.77 19.09
CA ASP A 89 3.44 -20.84 18.23
C ASP A 89 2.08 -20.49 17.61
N SER A 90 1.91 -20.79 16.32
CA SER A 90 0.69 -20.48 15.56
C SER A 90 -0.54 -21.23 16.09
N GLY A 91 -0.37 -22.44 16.61
CA GLY A 91 -1.45 -23.25 17.19
C GLY A 91 -2.03 -22.64 18.46
N THR A 92 -1.24 -21.85 19.19
CA THR A 92 -1.72 -21.08 20.37
C THR A 92 -2.21 -19.68 19.98
N LEU A 93 -1.52 -19.04 19.03
CA LEU A 93 -1.77 -17.68 18.60
C LEU A 93 -3.14 -17.53 17.91
N LEU A 94 -3.43 -18.37 16.92
CA LEU A 94 -4.63 -18.22 16.08
C LEU A 94 -5.95 -18.39 16.87
N PRO A 95 -6.11 -19.38 17.77
CA PRO A 95 -7.31 -19.47 18.60
C PRO A 95 -7.52 -18.25 19.51
N ARG A 96 -6.45 -17.72 20.09
CA ARG A 96 -6.51 -16.51 20.94
C ARG A 96 -6.93 -15.29 20.12
N LEU A 97 -6.31 -15.08 18.95
CA LEU A 97 -6.65 -13.98 18.05
C LEU A 97 -8.11 -14.08 17.60
N ARG A 98 -8.57 -15.28 17.24
CA ARG A 98 -9.98 -15.52 16.88
C ARG A 98 -10.93 -15.09 18.00
N GLN A 99 -10.66 -15.50 19.25
CA GLN A 99 -11.50 -15.13 20.39
C GLN A 99 -11.53 -13.61 20.64
N GLN A 100 -10.40 -12.92 20.47
CA GLN A 100 -10.34 -11.46 20.59
C GLN A 100 -11.17 -10.78 19.49
N ARG A 101 -11.05 -11.26 18.25
CA ARG A 101 -11.80 -10.76 17.10
C ARG A 101 -13.30 -11.02 17.24
N ASP A 102 -13.70 -12.20 17.70
CA ASP A 102 -15.11 -12.55 17.98
C ASP A 102 -15.78 -11.52 18.90
N ARG A 103 -15.10 -11.13 19.99
CA ARG A 103 -15.62 -10.14 20.96
C ARG A 103 -15.76 -8.76 20.32
N THR A 104 -14.76 -8.32 19.57
CA THR A 104 -14.79 -7.01 18.91
C THR A 104 -15.84 -6.95 17.82
N ILE A 105 -15.93 -8.00 16.98
CA ILE A 105 -16.97 -8.12 15.94
C ILE A 105 -18.35 -8.14 16.58
N GLY A 106 -18.54 -8.87 17.69
CA GLY A 106 -19.80 -8.86 18.45
C GLY A 106 -20.21 -7.45 18.92
N THR A 107 -19.23 -6.62 19.30
CA THR A 107 -19.46 -5.21 19.66
C THR A 107 -19.90 -4.39 18.45
N ILE A 108 -19.24 -4.56 17.30
CA ILE A 108 -19.62 -3.91 16.03
C ILE A 108 -21.05 -4.29 15.62
N VAL A 109 -21.36 -5.58 15.60
CA VAL A 109 -22.69 -6.11 15.26
C VAL A 109 -23.74 -5.53 16.20
N THR A 110 -23.47 -5.48 17.50
CA THR A 110 -24.40 -4.93 18.50
C THR A 110 -24.59 -3.42 18.34
N ALA A 111 -23.55 -2.68 17.95
CA ALA A 111 -23.66 -1.25 17.69
C ALA A 111 -24.56 -0.96 16.47
N ILE A 112 -24.37 -1.70 15.37
CA ILE A 112 -25.17 -1.56 14.15
C ILE A 112 -26.62 -1.96 14.39
N ALA A 113 -26.84 -3.08 15.09
CA ALA A 113 -28.17 -3.65 15.36
C ALA A 113 -29.09 -2.76 16.22
N LYS A 114 -28.61 -1.63 16.74
CA LYS A 114 -29.45 -0.65 17.45
C LYS A 114 -30.39 0.08 16.50
N ASP A 115 -29.93 0.38 15.28
CA ASP A 115 -30.64 1.27 14.34
C ASP A 115 -30.67 0.72 12.90
N ALA A 116 -30.19 -0.50 12.67
CA ALA A 116 -30.24 -1.21 11.39
C ALA A 116 -30.42 -2.72 11.59
N GLU A 117 -30.63 -3.44 10.49
CA GLU A 117 -30.67 -4.90 10.51
C GLU A 117 -29.36 -5.48 11.06
N ARG A 118 -29.47 -6.46 11.95
CA ARG A 118 -28.32 -7.07 12.62
C ARG A 118 -27.43 -7.81 11.61
N PRO A 119 -26.17 -7.41 11.42
CA PRO A 119 -25.31 -8.00 10.38
C PRO A 119 -24.65 -9.30 10.84
N GLU A 120 -25.43 -10.37 11.00
CA GLU A 120 -24.95 -11.67 11.52
C GLU A 120 -23.81 -12.27 10.70
N TYR A 121 -23.76 -11.98 9.39
CA TYR A 121 -22.69 -12.44 8.52
C TYR A 121 -21.28 -12.01 8.96
N LEU A 122 -21.15 -10.89 9.71
CA LEU A 122 -19.85 -10.43 10.21
C LEU A 122 -19.25 -11.37 11.26
N THR A 123 -20.08 -12.08 12.03
CA THR A 123 -19.62 -12.99 13.10
C THR A 123 -18.78 -14.16 12.56
N THR A 124 -18.89 -14.46 11.27
CA THR A 124 -18.11 -15.49 10.58
C THR A 124 -16.68 -15.05 10.23
N LEU A 125 -16.35 -13.77 10.40
CA LEU A 125 -15.10 -13.16 9.92
C LEU A 125 -13.96 -13.17 10.96
N SER A 126 -14.13 -13.86 12.09
CA SER A 126 -13.15 -13.81 13.19
C SER A 126 -11.91 -14.68 12.98
N GLY A 127 -12.02 -15.75 12.19
CA GLY A 127 -10.93 -16.69 11.94
C GLY A 127 -9.78 -16.05 11.16
N CYS A 128 -8.54 -16.37 11.54
CA CYS A 128 -7.34 -15.96 10.83
C CYS A 128 -6.49 -17.18 10.47
N THR A 129 -5.65 -17.04 9.47
CA THR A 129 -4.70 -18.07 9.02
C THR A 129 -3.30 -17.50 8.91
N THR A 130 -2.29 -18.37 8.93
CA THR A 130 -0.94 -17.99 8.50
C THR A 130 -0.85 -18.02 6.98
N LYS A 131 -0.09 -17.08 6.41
CA LYS A 131 0.22 -17.02 4.99
C LYS A 131 1.74 -17.02 4.82
N PRO A 132 2.32 -17.81 3.90
CA PRO A 132 3.74 -17.71 3.61
C PRO A 132 4.08 -16.29 3.16
N GLY A 133 5.08 -15.66 3.77
CA GLY A 133 5.76 -14.53 3.15
C GLY A 133 6.68 -15.03 2.04
N GLN A 134 7.10 -14.12 1.15
CA GLN A 134 8.08 -14.51 0.13
C GLN A 134 9.41 -14.91 0.78
N PRO A 135 10.14 -15.90 0.24
CA PRO A 135 11.39 -16.36 0.82
C PRO A 135 12.43 -15.22 0.90
N GLY A 136 12.73 -14.80 2.12
CA GLY A 136 13.95 -14.05 2.45
C GLY A 136 15.11 -15.02 2.72
N GLN A 137 16.34 -14.57 2.53
CA GLN A 137 17.55 -15.38 2.76
C GLN A 137 17.60 -15.93 4.22
N PRO A 138 18.23 -17.09 4.44
CA PRO A 138 18.27 -17.74 5.75
C PRO A 138 18.85 -16.82 6.85
N ALA A 139 18.18 -16.81 7.99
CA ALA A 139 18.43 -15.96 9.16
C ALA A 139 19.82 -16.08 9.82
N GLN A 140 20.72 -16.94 9.32
CA GLN A 140 22.07 -17.12 9.86
C GLN A 140 23.09 -16.07 9.39
N GLN A 141 22.88 -15.40 8.25
CA GLN A 141 23.77 -14.30 7.81
C GLN A 141 23.36 -12.92 8.34
N ALA A 142 22.16 -12.77 8.89
CA ALA A 142 21.66 -11.52 9.49
C ALA A 142 22.19 -11.26 10.90
N ARG A 143 22.88 -12.22 11.54
CA ARG A 143 23.46 -12.03 12.88
C ARG A 143 24.80 -11.27 12.89
N ASN A 144 25.52 -11.21 11.76
CA ASN A 144 26.85 -10.58 11.67
C ASN A 144 26.88 -9.21 10.96
N ARG A 145 25.74 -8.72 10.48
CA ARG A 145 25.52 -7.33 10.06
C ARG A 145 24.16 -6.97 10.61
N GLY A 146 24.03 -5.99 11.51
CA GLY A 146 22.76 -5.61 12.15
C GLY A 146 21.68 -5.06 11.18
N GLN A 147 21.28 -5.85 10.18
CA GLN A 147 20.52 -5.45 8.99
C GLN A 147 19.48 -6.50 8.55
N GLY A 148 19.00 -7.36 9.45
CA GLY A 148 17.81 -8.19 9.21
C GLY A 148 16.65 -7.71 10.07
N ARG A 149 16.01 -6.60 9.72
CA ARG A 149 14.80 -6.15 10.43
C ARG A 149 13.61 -7.02 9.99
N PRO A 150 12.80 -7.55 10.92
CA PRO A 150 11.51 -8.14 10.59
C PRO A 150 10.65 -7.16 9.76
N GLY A 151 9.91 -7.65 8.76
CA GLY A 151 8.87 -6.86 8.08
C GLY A 151 9.13 -6.37 6.65
N GLY A 152 10.07 -6.96 5.88
CA GLY A 152 10.29 -6.65 4.45
C GLY A 152 10.69 -5.19 4.16
N PRO A 153 10.87 -4.79 2.88
CA PRO A 153 10.81 -5.61 1.68
C PRO A 153 12.04 -6.53 1.51
N SER A 154 11.94 -7.48 0.59
CA SER A 154 12.98 -8.43 0.20
C SER A 154 13.58 -8.05 -1.16
N PRO A 155 14.77 -8.58 -1.55
CA PRO A 155 15.31 -8.32 -2.89
C PRO A 155 14.37 -8.71 -4.04
N ALA A 156 13.52 -9.72 -3.83
CA ALA A 156 12.53 -10.12 -4.82
C ALA A 156 11.50 -9.02 -5.09
N ASP A 157 11.24 -8.14 -4.12
CA ASP A 157 10.28 -7.04 -4.25
C ASP A 157 10.75 -5.91 -5.15
N PHE A 158 11.95 -6.01 -5.71
CA PHE A 158 12.53 -5.01 -6.61
C PHE A 158 12.71 -5.59 -8.01
N VAL A 159 12.53 -4.75 -9.02
CA VAL A 159 12.77 -5.12 -10.42
C VAL A 159 13.40 -3.95 -11.17
N ASP A 160 14.36 -4.25 -12.03
CA ASP A 160 14.93 -3.27 -12.96
C ASP A 160 13.85 -2.86 -13.98
N ILE A 161 13.46 -1.59 -13.94
CA ILE A 161 12.39 -1.05 -14.80
C ILE A 161 12.70 -1.21 -16.30
N THR A 162 13.98 -1.24 -16.68
CA THR A 162 14.40 -1.37 -18.08
C THR A 162 14.10 -2.75 -18.66
N THR A 163 13.95 -3.75 -17.79
CA THR A 163 13.60 -5.13 -18.16
C THR A 163 12.09 -5.35 -18.30
N VAL A 164 11.29 -4.38 -17.85
CA VAL A 164 9.83 -4.45 -17.84
C VAL A 164 9.30 -3.97 -19.19
N ARG A 165 8.30 -4.67 -19.74
CA ARG A 165 7.63 -4.24 -20.97
C ARG A 165 6.59 -3.15 -20.66
N PRO A 166 6.36 -2.19 -21.58
CA PRO A 166 5.29 -1.22 -21.43
C PRO A 166 3.92 -1.89 -21.21
N ASN A 167 3.11 -1.33 -20.33
CA ASN A 167 1.81 -1.87 -19.91
C ASN A 167 0.83 -0.80 -19.37
N ALA A 168 1.08 0.49 -19.64
CA ALA A 168 0.28 1.62 -19.16
C ALA A 168 -0.77 2.14 -20.18
N ASP A 169 -1.03 1.37 -21.24
CA ASP A 169 -1.91 1.73 -22.35
C ASP A 169 -3.41 1.50 -22.08
N ALA A 170 -3.74 0.87 -20.94
CA ALA A 170 -5.11 0.64 -20.49
C ALA A 170 -5.47 1.48 -19.25
N PRO A 171 -6.78 1.75 -19.01
CA PRO A 171 -7.25 2.23 -17.72
C PRO A 171 -6.79 1.31 -16.57
N PRO A 172 -6.56 1.85 -15.36
CA PRO A 172 -6.89 3.21 -14.97
C PRO A 172 -5.77 4.23 -15.25
N PHE A 173 -4.69 3.88 -15.94
CA PHE A 173 -3.53 4.79 -16.14
C PHE A 173 -3.54 5.50 -17.49
N ALA A 174 -4.13 4.88 -18.52
CA ALA A 174 -4.26 5.50 -19.84
C ALA A 174 -5.06 6.81 -19.80
N ALA A 175 -4.51 7.86 -20.41
CA ALA A 175 -5.21 9.12 -20.60
C ALA A 175 -6.40 8.95 -21.56
N PRO A 176 -7.51 9.71 -21.36
CA PRO A 176 -8.61 9.76 -22.31
C PRO A 176 -8.16 10.10 -23.74
N GLN A 177 -8.57 9.30 -24.72
CA GLN A 177 -8.24 9.51 -26.12
C GLN A 177 -9.37 9.03 -27.05
N GLY A 178 -9.42 9.57 -28.26
CA GLY A 178 -10.45 9.23 -29.25
C GLY A 178 -11.52 10.30 -29.41
N ARG A 179 -12.45 10.06 -30.35
CA ARG A 179 -13.48 11.05 -30.75
C ARG A 179 -14.57 11.27 -29.71
N ASP A 180 -14.93 10.21 -28.99
CA ASP A 180 -16.00 10.25 -27.99
C ASP A 180 -15.47 10.57 -26.58
N ALA A 181 -14.15 10.72 -26.44
CA ALA A 181 -13.48 10.98 -25.17
C ALA A 181 -13.50 12.46 -24.83
N THR A 182 -13.55 12.74 -23.52
CA THR A 182 -13.28 14.08 -22.99
C THR A 182 -11.81 14.14 -22.58
N THR A 183 -11.01 14.93 -23.29
CA THR A 183 -9.54 14.94 -23.18
C THR A 183 -8.97 16.09 -22.35
N GLY A 184 -9.82 17.01 -21.87
CA GLY A 184 -9.39 18.14 -21.06
C GLY A 184 -8.88 17.71 -19.68
N THR A 185 -8.08 18.58 -19.08
CA THR A 185 -7.47 18.38 -17.77
C THR A 185 -7.55 19.64 -16.92
N PHE A 186 -7.71 19.45 -15.61
CA PHE A 186 -7.61 20.50 -14.60
C PHE A 186 -6.56 20.08 -13.58
N THR A 187 -5.49 20.86 -13.44
CA THR A 187 -4.39 20.54 -12.51
C THR A 187 -4.47 21.43 -11.29
N THR A 188 -4.29 20.87 -10.10
CA THR A 188 -4.11 21.66 -8.87
C THR A 188 -2.67 21.55 -8.36
N GLU A 189 -2.11 22.67 -7.93
CA GLU A 189 -0.72 22.78 -7.45
C GLU A 189 -0.75 23.05 -5.94
N CYS A 190 -0.47 22.02 -5.13
CA CYS A 190 -0.58 22.06 -3.66
C CYS A 190 0.74 21.89 -2.92
N GLY A 191 1.87 21.98 -3.64
CA GLY A 191 3.19 21.75 -3.06
C GLY A 191 3.51 20.27 -2.86
N ARG A 192 4.46 19.98 -1.97
CA ARG A 192 5.03 18.64 -1.75
C ARG A 192 5.18 18.31 -0.26
N ASN A 193 4.26 18.84 0.54
CA ASN A 193 4.23 18.80 1.99
C ASN A 193 5.47 19.40 2.68
N GLU A 194 5.85 20.60 2.26
CA GLU A 194 7.00 21.32 2.85
C GLU A 194 6.67 21.82 4.27
N GLU A 195 5.39 21.95 4.57
CA GLU A 195 4.80 22.31 5.86
C GLU A 195 4.85 21.17 6.90
N GLY A 196 5.12 19.94 6.48
CA GLY A 196 5.32 18.79 7.37
C GLY A 196 4.04 18.26 8.01
N HIS A 197 2.92 18.30 7.30
CA HIS A 197 1.67 17.70 7.75
C HIS A 197 1.74 16.17 7.62
N PHE A 198 2.01 15.50 8.74
CA PHE A 198 2.09 14.04 8.85
C PHE A 198 1.26 13.54 10.01
N ASN A 199 0.46 12.48 9.80
CA ASN A 199 -0.18 11.75 10.88
C ASN A 199 -0.40 10.29 10.47
N SER A 200 -0.85 9.47 11.41
CA SER A 200 -1.13 8.04 11.17
C SER A 200 -2.60 7.68 11.36
N ASP A 201 -3.45 8.69 11.28
CA ASP A 201 -4.88 8.52 11.39
C ASP A 201 -5.45 8.03 10.06
N ASN A 202 -6.67 7.49 10.13
CA ASN A 202 -7.40 7.06 8.94
C ASN A 202 -8.79 7.70 8.98
N VAL A 203 -8.87 8.93 8.46
CA VAL A 203 -10.08 9.78 8.52
C VAL A 203 -11.23 9.22 7.66
N ILE A 204 -10.93 8.44 6.62
CA ILE A 204 -11.96 7.80 5.79
C ILE A 204 -12.44 6.49 6.43
N VAL A 205 -11.55 5.56 6.76
CA VAL A 205 -11.94 4.20 7.20
C VAL A 205 -12.29 4.13 8.69
N THR A 206 -11.60 4.89 9.54
CA THR A 206 -11.84 4.89 10.99
C THR A 206 -11.92 6.32 11.54
N PRO A 207 -12.89 7.14 11.07
CA PRO A 207 -13.08 8.49 11.59
C PRO A 207 -13.33 8.46 13.11
N GLY A 208 -12.74 9.43 13.80
CA GLY A 208 -12.74 9.59 15.25
C GLY A 208 -11.71 8.75 16.00
N VAL A 209 -10.77 8.11 15.29
CA VAL A 209 -9.73 7.23 15.88
C VAL A 209 -8.33 7.72 15.52
N ARG A 210 -7.47 7.85 16.54
CA ARG A 210 -6.04 8.12 16.35
C ARG A 210 -5.28 6.86 15.97
N ASN A 211 -4.24 7.01 15.16
CA ASN A 211 -3.38 5.92 14.69
C ASN A 211 -4.18 4.76 14.07
N GLY A 212 -5.26 5.06 13.34
CA GLY A 212 -6.09 4.03 12.69
C GLY A 212 -5.40 3.34 11.52
N ALA A 213 -4.36 3.96 10.94
CA ALA A 213 -3.61 3.40 9.83
C ALA A 213 -2.39 2.56 10.26
N HIS A 214 -1.86 2.76 11.47
CA HIS A 214 -0.57 2.18 11.93
C HIS A 214 0.64 2.52 11.04
N HIS A 215 0.49 3.43 10.10
CA HIS A 215 1.56 3.94 9.25
C HIS A 215 1.35 5.44 9.01
N THR A 216 2.42 6.16 8.69
CA THR A 216 2.33 7.61 8.48
C THR A 216 1.87 7.93 7.06
N HIS A 217 0.92 8.87 6.94
CA HIS A 217 0.54 9.49 5.68
C HIS A 217 1.21 10.86 5.50
N ASP A 218 1.53 11.15 4.25
CA ASP A 218 1.98 12.43 3.72
C ASP A 218 0.77 13.19 3.16
N TYR A 219 0.65 14.51 3.38
CA TYR A 219 -0.55 15.28 3.03
C TYR A 219 -0.21 16.53 2.21
N VAL A 220 -1.04 16.84 1.22
CA VAL A 220 -1.11 18.18 0.61
C VAL A 220 -2.55 18.65 0.47
N GLY A 221 -2.73 19.96 0.24
CA GLY A 221 -4.04 20.60 0.21
C GLY A 221 -4.50 20.99 1.60
N ASN A 222 -5.55 20.36 2.10
CA ASN A 222 -6.15 20.68 3.41
C ASN A 222 -5.14 20.63 4.57
N THR A 223 -5.00 21.73 5.30
CA THR A 223 -3.94 21.86 6.34
C THR A 223 -4.34 21.36 7.73
N SER A 224 -5.57 20.86 7.90
CA SER A 224 -6.08 20.41 9.20
C SER A 224 -6.51 18.94 9.24
N THR A 225 -6.33 18.19 8.15
CA THR A 225 -6.88 16.84 8.06
C THR A 225 -6.24 15.88 9.04
N ASP A 226 -7.06 15.30 9.89
CA ASP A 226 -6.64 14.31 10.87
C ASP A 226 -7.81 13.34 11.18
N GLY A 227 -7.58 12.38 12.08
CA GLY A 227 -8.59 11.39 12.46
C GLY A 227 -9.88 11.97 13.05
N PHE A 228 -9.92 13.22 13.50
CA PHE A 228 -11.13 13.86 14.05
C PHE A 228 -11.74 14.91 13.13
N SER A 229 -11.22 15.02 11.91
CA SER A 229 -11.74 15.94 10.93
C SER A 229 -13.18 15.58 10.55
N THR A 230 -14.00 16.61 10.43
CA THR A 230 -15.39 16.57 10.00
C THR A 230 -15.54 17.33 8.69
N ASP A 231 -16.62 17.12 7.96
CA ASP A 231 -16.92 17.93 6.76
C ASP A 231 -16.86 19.43 7.06
N ARG A 232 -17.33 19.84 8.24
CA ARG A 232 -17.27 21.23 8.70
C ARG A 232 -15.85 21.71 8.93
N SER A 233 -15.01 20.93 9.64
CA SER A 233 -13.63 21.36 9.92
C SER A 233 -12.78 21.37 8.66
N LEU A 234 -12.96 20.39 7.76
CA LEU A 234 -12.28 20.35 6.47
C LEU A 234 -12.66 21.57 5.60
N ALA A 235 -13.95 21.89 5.51
CA ALA A 235 -14.43 23.04 4.74
C ALA A 235 -14.01 24.40 5.32
N ALA A 236 -13.74 24.48 6.62
CA ALA A 236 -13.26 25.69 7.29
C ALA A 236 -11.72 25.82 7.28
N SER A 237 -11.02 24.79 6.81
CA SER A 237 -9.56 24.75 6.84
C SER A 237 -8.90 25.61 5.77
N GLY A 238 -7.63 25.95 6.01
CA GLY A 238 -6.74 26.47 4.98
C GLY A 238 -6.34 25.38 3.98
N THR A 239 -5.64 25.78 2.94
CA THR A 239 -5.08 24.86 1.95
C THR A 239 -3.71 25.31 1.47
N THR A 240 -2.86 24.35 1.11
CA THR A 240 -1.61 24.60 0.38
C THR A 240 -1.79 24.71 -1.13
N CYS A 241 -2.99 24.41 -1.65
CA CYS A 241 -3.32 24.55 -3.07
C CYS A 241 -3.45 26.02 -3.50
N ARG A 242 -2.73 26.40 -4.57
CA ARG A 242 -2.70 27.78 -5.09
C ARG A 242 -4.05 28.31 -5.60
N ASN A 243 -4.91 27.41 -6.08
CA ASN A 243 -6.22 27.75 -6.63
C ASN A 243 -7.34 27.72 -5.59
N GLY A 244 -7.02 27.56 -4.30
CA GLY A 244 -8.00 27.54 -3.21
C GLY A 244 -8.75 26.21 -3.06
N ASP A 245 -8.31 25.15 -3.73
CA ASP A 245 -8.83 23.80 -3.52
C ASP A 245 -8.57 23.34 -2.08
N GLN A 246 -9.63 23.15 -1.30
CA GLN A 246 -9.55 22.73 0.11
C GLN A 246 -9.47 21.21 0.30
N SER A 247 -9.43 20.44 -0.80
CA SER A 247 -9.42 18.98 -0.75
C SER A 247 -8.22 18.41 -0.01
N THR A 248 -8.39 17.21 0.53
CA THR A 248 -7.30 16.46 1.14
C THR A 248 -6.77 15.44 0.15
N TYR A 249 -5.47 15.45 -0.09
CA TYR A 249 -4.74 14.45 -0.87
C TYR A 249 -3.67 13.84 0.01
N TYR A 250 -3.71 12.52 0.19
CA TYR A 250 -2.73 11.86 1.06
C TYR A 250 -2.44 10.42 0.67
N TRP A 251 -1.24 9.98 1.04
CA TRP A 251 -0.69 8.68 0.66
C TRP A 251 0.32 8.23 1.72
N PRO A 252 0.61 6.93 1.87
CA PRO A 252 1.58 6.48 2.86
C PRO A 252 2.98 7.00 2.51
N VAL A 253 3.75 7.42 3.50
CA VAL A 253 5.10 7.95 3.27
C VAL A 253 6.00 6.89 2.62
N LEU A 254 6.96 7.37 1.83
CA LEU A 254 8.08 6.54 1.40
C LEU A 254 9.24 6.74 2.38
N ARG A 255 9.78 5.66 2.93
CA ARG A 255 10.94 5.73 3.83
C ARG A 255 12.21 5.33 3.14
N ARG A 256 13.28 6.05 3.44
CA ARG A 256 14.64 5.55 3.33
C ARG A 256 14.89 4.56 4.46
N LEU A 257 15.29 3.34 4.12
CA LEU A 257 15.56 2.26 5.07
C LEU A 257 16.93 2.43 5.76
N ASP A 258 17.08 3.54 6.48
CA ASP A 258 18.21 3.80 7.37
C ASP A 258 17.90 3.32 8.81
N GLN A 259 18.79 3.63 9.75
CA GLN A 259 18.64 3.19 11.14
C GLN A 259 17.70 4.09 11.96
N ASN A 260 17.17 5.19 11.41
CA ASN A 260 16.32 6.12 12.14
C ASN A 260 15.03 5.44 12.60
N ALA A 261 14.69 5.58 13.88
CA ALA A 261 13.56 4.92 14.51
C ALA A 261 12.77 5.92 15.35
N GLU A 262 12.07 6.82 14.68
CA GLU A 262 11.23 7.82 15.34
C GLU A 262 10.12 7.14 16.17
N ARG A 263 10.19 7.27 17.49
CA ARG A 263 9.28 6.60 18.43
C ARG A 263 7.95 7.34 18.55
N LYS A 264 7.10 7.21 17.54
CA LYS A 264 5.72 7.72 17.53
C LYS A 264 4.75 6.74 16.84
N PRO A 265 3.43 6.89 17.05
CA PRO A 265 2.41 6.19 16.25
C PRO A 265 2.60 6.44 14.75
N GLY A 266 2.42 5.41 13.93
CA GLY A 266 2.67 5.38 12.49
C GLY A 266 4.13 5.20 12.09
N ALA A 267 5.07 5.25 13.03
CA ALA A 267 6.49 5.09 12.79
C ALA A 267 7.03 3.87 13.56
N ALA A 268 8.11 4.03 14.34
CA ALA A 268 8.80 2.89 14.92
C ALA A 268 7.98 2.09 15.94
N LEU A 269 6.95 2.70 16.55
CA LEU A 269 6.04 1.98 17.45
C LEU A 269 5.17 0.97 16.71
N ASP A 270 4.82 1.27 15.46
CA ASP A 270 4.06 0.40 14.58
C ASP A 270 4.98 -0.30 13.58
N GLY A 271 6.26 -0.46 13.92
CA GLY A 271 7.23 -1.19 13.12
C GLY A 271 7.73 -0.45 11.89
N ASN A 272 7.31 0.77 11.56
CA ASN A 272 7.81 1.53 10.41
C ASN A 272 9.12 2.25 10.75
N ILE A 273 10.25 1.74 10.23
CA ILE A 273 11.59 2.22 10.55
C ILE A 273 12.25 2.83 9.31
N GLY A 274 12.95 3.94 9.50
CA GLY A 274 13.61 4.70 8.45
C GLY A 274 13.18 6.17 8.47
N SER A 275 13.95 7.01 7.79
CA SER A 275 13.60 8.42 7.61
C SER A 275 12.56 8.58 6.51
N VAL A 276 11.54 9.41 6.77
CA VAL A 276 10.56 9.81 5.74
C VAL A 276 11.28 10.59 4.64
N LEU A 277 11.02 10.23 3.38
CA LEU A 277 11.48 10.96 2.22
C LEU A 277 10.44 12.02 1.87
N THR A 278 10.88 13.28 1.72
CA THR A 278 10.03 14.32 1.13
C THR A 278 9.90 14.06 -0.37
N PRO A 279 8.70 14.16 -0.96
CA PRO A 279 8.54 14.12 -2.40
C PRO A 279 9.40 15.18 -3.10
N ALA A 280 9.93 14.82 -4.26
CA ALA A 280 10.61 15.76 -5.16
C ALA A 280 9.58 16.57 -5.96
N THR A 281 8.55 15.91 -6.50
CA THR A 281 7.42 16.57 -7.16
C THR A 281 6.10 15.88 -6.81
N VAL A 282 5.02 16.66 -6.74
CA VAL A 282 3.64 16.19 -6.65
C VAL A 282 2.85 16.87 -7.75
N THR A 283 2.07 16.11 -8.50
CA THR A 283 1.15 16.64 -9.52
C THR A 283 -0.22 16.02 -9.33
N LEU A 284 -1.23 16.87 -9.16
CA LEU A 284 -2.62 16.48 -8.96
C LEU A 284 -3.40 16.89 -10.21
N THR A 285 -3.82 15.92 -11.01
CA THR A 285 -4.51 16.18 -12.28
C THR A 285 -5.85 15.49 -12.31
N PHE A 286 -6.90 16.29 -12.47
CA PHE A 286 -8.24 15.82 -12.80
C PHE A 286 -8.34 15.72 -14.32
N ARG A 287 -8.65 14.54 -14.84
CA ARG A 287 -8.81 14.30 -16.28
C ARG A 287 -10.23 13.82 -16.62
N GLY A 288 -10.60 13.93 -17.89
CA GLY A 288 -11.89 13.49 -18.39
C GLY A 288 -12.03 11.97 -18.50
N SER A 289 -12.95 11.53 -19.36
CA SER A 289 -13.34 10.13 -19.52
C SER A 289 -13.02 9.62 -20.93
N GLN A 290 -12.72 8.32 -21.06
CA GLN A 290 -12.56 7.64 -22.36
C GLN A 290 -13.83 7.71 -23.23
N ALA A 291 -14.99 7.94 -22.61
CA ALA A 291 -16.24 8.19 -23.32
C ALA A 291 -17.10 9.22 -22.57
N GLY A 292 -17.74 10.12 -23.32
CA GLY A 292 -18.68 11.10 -22.82
C GLY A 292 -18.07 12.16 -21.90
N THR A 293 -18.93 13.06 -21.43
CA THR A 293 -18.56 14.11 -20.48
C THR A 293 -18.54 13.59 -19.04
N VAL A 294 -17.81 14.29 -18.18
CA VAL A 294 -17.80 14.05 -16.74
C VAL A 294 -18.72 15.04 -16.02
N GLN A 295 -19.23 14.65 -14.85
CA GLN A 295 -20.04 15.49 -13.95
C GLN A 295 -19.21 15.94 -12.75
N ALA A 296 -19.61 17.03 -12.09
CA ALA A 296 -18.97 17.48 -10.86
C ALA A 296 -18.99 16.39 -9.79
N MET A 297 -17.83 16.17 -9.15
CA MET A 297 -17.78 15.37 -7.94
C MET A 297 -18.53 16.13 -6.83
N PRO A 298 -19.39 15.46 -6.05
CA PRO A 298 -20.00 16.09 -4.90
C PRO A 298 -18.91 16.44 -3.88
N ARG A 299 -19.07 17.58 -3.20
CA ARG A 299 -18.20 17.93 -2.08
C ARG A 299 -18.33 16.86 -0.99
N PHE A 300 -17.20 16.56 -0.36
CA PHE A 300 -16.93 15.51 0.61
C PHE A 300 -16.92 14.08 0.07
N LEU A 301 -16.89 13.87 -1.26
CA LEU A 301 -16.64 12.54 -1.84
C LEU A 301 -15.31 11.98 -1.31
N ARG A 302 -15.35 10.78 -0.72
CA ARG A 302 -14.20 10.09 -0.12
C ARG A 302 -13.78 8.92 -0.99
N VAL A 303 -12.56 8.92 -1.50
CA VAL A 303 -12.11 7.90 -2.45
C VAL A 303 -10.80 7.31 -1.95
N ILE A 304 -10.71 5.99 -1.92
CA ILE A 304 -9.48 5.25 -1.65
C ILE A 304 -9.13 4.45 -2.90
N THR A 305 -7.95 4.69 -3.45
CA THR A 305 -7.37 3.87 -4.52
C THR A 305 -6.23 3.03 -3.96
N GLY A 306 -6.19 1.74 -4.32
CA GLY A 306 -5.29 0.78 -3.69
C GLY A 306 -5.81 0.27 -2.34
N ASP A 307 -4.99 -0.56 -1.69
CA ASP A 307 -5.35 -1.25 -0.46
C ASP A 307 -4.11 -1.50 0.41
N ALA A 308 -4.09 -0.87 1.60
CA ALA A 308 -3.04 -1.01 2.59
C ALA A 308 -2.83 -2.45 3.08
N LYS A 309 -3.81 -3.35 2.88
CA LYS A 309 -3.80 -4.75 3.33
C LYS A 309 -3.73 -5.77 2.18
N ALA A 310 -3.46 -5.31 0.96
CA ALA A 310 -3.51 -6.12 -0.27
C ALA A 310 -2.62 -7.36 -0.24
N PHE A 311 -1.49 -7.33 0.47
CA PHE A 311 -0.61 -8.50 0.56
C PHE A 311 -1.30 -9.68 1.25
N THR A 312 -2.10 -9.42 2.28
CA THR A 312 -2.82 -10.46 3.02
C THR A 312 -4.24 -10.70 2.54
N ASN A 313 -4.96 -9.64 2.13
CA ASN A 313 -6.36 -9.70 1.68
C ASN A 313 -6.50 -10.20 0.24
N GLY A 314 -5.44 -10.07 -0.56
CA GLY A 314 -5.47 -10.31 -2.00
C GLY A 314 -5.56 -9.01 -2.80
N THR A 315 -5.45 -9.12 -4.12
CA THR A 315 -5.22 -7.97 -4.99
C THR A 315 -6.48 -7.38 -5.61
N GLN A 316 -7.67 -7.75 -5.12
CA GLN A 316 -8.93 -7.26 -5.70
C GLN A 316 -9.03 -5.72 -5.63
N ASN A 317 -8.64 -5.14 -4.49
CA ASN A 317 -8.66 -3.69 -4.27
C ASN A 317 -7.26 -3.05 -4.46
N ALA A 318 -6.25 -3.84 -4.83
CA ALA A 318 -4.91 -3.34 -5.07
C ALA A 318 -4.87 -2.51 -6.36
N ASN A 319 -4.25 -1.34 -6.28
CA ASN A 319 -4.05 -0.45 -7.42
C ASN A 319 -2.73 0.32 -7.30
N ALA A 320 -1.76 -0.28 -6.62
CA ALA A 320 -0.40 0.24 -6.54
C ALA A 320 0.18 0.40 -7.95
N SER A 321 0.92 1.48 -8.15
CA SER A 321 1.52 1.80 -9.44
C SER A 321 2.87 2.46 -9.22
N TRP A 322 3.92 1.71 -9.50
CA TRP A 322 5.28 2.15 -9.36
C TRP A 322 5.99 2.22 -10.71
N SER A 323 6.79 3.25 -10.90
CA SER A 323 7.58 3.44 -12.12
C SER A 323 8.82 4.28 -11.86
N CYS A 324 9.50 4.67 -12.93
CA CYS A 324 10.59 5.64 -12.91
C CYS A 324 10.27 6.78 -13.88
N THR A 325 10.74 7.99 -13.58
CA THR A 325 10.62 9.11 -14.53
C THR A 325 11.26 8.72 -15.86
N GLY A 326 10.56 8.94 -16.97
CA GLY A 326 11.01 8.50 -18.31
C GLY A 326 10.65 7.05 -18.67
N PHE A 327 10.06 6.29 -17.74
CA PHE A 327 9.61 4.90 -17.93
C PHE A 327 8.14 4.70 -17.51
N GLU A 328 7.36 5.78 -17.40
CA GLU A 328 5.96 5.77 -16.92
C GLU A 328 4.97 5.05 -17.86
N ASP A 329 5.41 4.65 -19.05
CA ASP A 329 4.73 3.66 -19.89
C ASP A 329 4.76 2.24 -19.30
N ARG A 330 5.50 2.04 -18.21
CA ARG A 330 5.59 0.81 -17.40
C ARG A 330 5.10 1.10 -15.98
N GLN A 331 4.07 0.40 -15.55
CA GLN A 331 3.45 0.52 -14.24
C GLN A 331 3.55 -0.84 -13.52
N LEU A 332 4.33 -0.88 -12.45
CA LEU A 332 4.51 -2.06 -11.60
C LEU A 332 3.45 -2.09 -10.52
N LYS A 333 2.76 -3.22 -10.37
CA LYS A 333 1.65 -3.37 -9.43
C LYS A 333 2.05 -4.00 -8.10
N ASP A 334 3.17 -4.71 -8.07
CA ASP A 334 3.57 -5.56 -6.95
C ASP A 334 5.10 -5.60 -6.73
N ARG A 335 5.85 -4.69 -7.37
CA ARG A 335 7.29 -4.53 -7.24
C ARG A 335 7.68 -3.06 -7.17
N TYR A 336 8.72 -2.76 -6.39
CA TYR A 336 9.43 -1.49 -6.44
C TYR A 336 10.36 -1.45 -7.66
N PRO A 337 10.48 -0.30 -8.34
CA PRO A 337 11.36 -0.16 -9.48
C PRO A 337 12.79 0.18 -9.01
N LEU A 338 13.77 -0.46 -9.64
CA LEU A 338 15.15 0.02 -9.64
C LEU A 338 15.29 0.97 -10.85
N CYS A 339 15.42 2.26 -10.55
CA CYS A 339 15.47 3.30 -11.56
C CYS A 339 16.89 3.55 -12.10
N PRO A 340 17.05 3.84 -13.40
CA PRO A 340 18.32 4.27 -13.95
C PRO A 340 18.82 5.57 -13.30
N ASN A 341 20.13 5.80 -13.34
CA ASN A 341 20.73 7.02 -12.82
C ASN A 341 20.08 8.27 -13.44
N GLY A 342 19.77 9.26 -12.59
CA GLY A 342 19.09 10.49 -12.99
C GLY A 342 17.56 10.35 -13.13
N SER A 343 17.01 9.15 -12.94
CA SER A 343 15.56 8.94 -12.85
C SER A 343 15.09 8.86 -11.40
N GLN A 344 13.92 9.41 -11.11
CA GLN A 344 13.28 9.34 -9.80
C GLN A 344 12.30 8.17 -9.77
N VAL A 345 12.06 7.60 -8.57
CA VAL A 345 10.94 6.68 -8.36
C VAL A 345 9.64 7.46 -8.50
N VAL A 346 8.67 6.89 -9.20
CA VAL A 346 7.34 7.46 -9.43
C VAL A 346 6.30 6.56 -8.79
N ARG A 347 5.39 7.17 -8.04
CA ARG A 347 4.12 6.56 -7.62
C ARG A 347 2.99 7.26 -8.36
N THR A 348 2.04 6.49 -8.88
CA THR A 348 0.88 7.03 -9.58
C THR A 348 -0.41 6.48 -8.99
N PHE A 349 -1.20 7.34 -8.38
CA PHE A 349 -2.51 6.99 -7.83
C PHE A 349 -3.59 7.44 -8.80
N ALA A 350 -4.09 6.50 -9.58
CA ALA A 350 -5.29 6.71 -10.39
C ALA A 350 -6.52 6.37 -9.54
N PHE A 351 -7.31 7.38 -9.22
CA PHE A 351 -8.56 7.20 -8.48
C PHE A 351 -9.69 6.75 -9.39
N GLN A 352 -10.74 6.21 -8.79
CA GLN A 352 -11.96 5.78 -9.45
C GLN A 352 -12.64 6.97 -10.15
N ASN A 353 -13.21 6.75 -11.33
CA ASN A 353 -13.78 7.78 -12.19
C ASN A 353 -15.29 7.61 -12.45
N CYS A 354 -15.93 6.71 -11.70
CA CYS A 354 -17.37 6.50 -11.68
C CYS A 354 -17.88 6.64 -10.25
N TRP A 355 -19.02 7.33 -10.08
CA TRP A 355 -19.68 7.57 -8.81
C TRP A 355 -21.15 7.12 -8.86
N ASP A 356 -21.66 6.50 -7.81
CA ASP A 356 -23.02 5.93 -7.76
C ASP A 356 -24.16 6.94 -7.84
N GLY A 357 -23.86 8.24 -7.75
CA GLY A 357 -24.84 9.32 -7.82
C GLY A 357 -25.65 9.53 -6.53
N ARG A 358 -25.29 8.87 -5.42
CA ARG A 358 -26.06 8.87 -4.17
C ARG A 358 -25.29 9.51 -3.03
N GLY A 359 -24.30 8.80 -2.49
CA GLY A 359 -23.59 9.17 -1.26
C GLY A 359 -22.19 9.67 -1.56
N THR A 360 -21.63 10.47 -0.65
CA THR A 360 -20.22 10.86 -0.69
C THR A 360 -19.29 9.79 -0.10
N ASP A 361 -19.88 8.73 0.47
CA ASP A 361 -19.21 7.59 1.03
C ASP A 361 -20.17 6.38 1.11
N SER A 362 -19.63 5.20 1.39
CA SER A 362 -20.37 3.95 1.61
C SER A 362 -19.91 3.28 2.91
N ALA A 363 -20.68 2.35 3.45
CA ALA A 363 -20.36 1.66 4.70
C ALA A 363 -18.97 0.97 4.73
N ASN A 364 -18.50 0.51 3.57
CA ASN A 364 -17.16 -0.08 3.40
C ASN A 364 -16.16 0.86 2.72
N HIS A 365 -16.52 2.14 2.53
CA HIS A 365 -15.71 3.17 1.89
C HIS A 365 -15.28 2.91 0.43
N ARG A 366 -15.92 1.94 -0.24
CA ARG A 366 -15.53 1.51 -1.60
C ARG A 366 -16.70 1.37 -2.55
N ALA A 367 -17.88 0.97 -2.08
CA ALA A 367 -19.00 0.60 -2.95
C ALA A 367 -19.61 1.77 -3.74
N HIS A 368 -19.39 3.02 -3.31
CA HIS A 368 -19.98 4.21 -3.94
C HIS A 368 -19.17 4.75 -5.14
N VAL A 369 -17.98 4.19 -5.41
CA VAL A 369 -17.10 4.57 -6.51
C VAL A 369 -16.56 3.35 -7.25
N ALA A 370 -16.28 3.50 -8.54
CA ALA A 370 -15.76 2.42 -9.37
C ALA A 370 -14.85 2.95 -10.48
N PHE A 371 -13.99 2.08 -11.02
CA PHE A 371 -13.33 2.35 -12.29
C PHE A 371 -14.30 2.10 -13.45
N SER A 372 -14.23 2.94 -14.48
CA SER A 372 -14.86 2.62 -15.76
C SER A 372 -14.17 1.43 -16.44
N ASP A 373 -14.87 0.77 -17.36
CA ASP A 373 -14.25 -0.18 -18.28
C ASP A 373 -13.25 0.52 -19.23
N ARG A 374 -12.60 -0.28 -20.09
CA ARG A 374 -11.62 0.21 -21.08
C ARG A 374 -12.18 1.24 -22.07
N ASN A 375 -13.49 1.25 -22.27
CA ASN A 375 -14.20 2.14 -23.19
C ASN A 375 -14.78 3.37 -22.46
N GLY A 376 -14.56 3.52 -21.15
CA GLY A 376 -15.11 4.63 -20.37
C GLY A 376 -16.56 4.44 -19.95
N ASN A 377 -17.07 3.21 -19.96
CA ASN A 377 -18.40 2.90 -19.41
C ASN A 377 -18.31 2.70 -17.91
N CYS A 378 -19.16 3.40 -17.16
CA CYS A 378 -19.34 3.17 -15.74
C CYS A 378 -20.29 1.98 -15.51
N PRO A 379 -20.22 1.30 -14.35
CA PRO A 379 -21.24 0.35 -13.94
C PRO A 379 -22.65 0.95 -14.01
N ASP A 380 -23.66 0.09 -14.14
CA ASP A 380 -25.05 0.54 -14.23
C ASP A 380 -25.40 1.50 -13.09
N THR A 381 -26.10 2.59 -13.43
CA THR A 381 -26.48 3.72 -12.55
C THR A 381 -25.34 4.65 -12.10
N PHE A 382 -24.07 4.27 -12.29
CA PHE A 382 -22.94 5.14 -11.97
C PHE A 382 -22.76 6.23 -13.04
N ARG A 383 -22.29 7.38 -12.58
CA ARG A 383 -22.03 8.58 -13.37
C ARG A 383 -20.54 8.81 -13.48
N ARG A 384 -20.11 9.29 -14.65
CA ARG A 384 -18.71 9.67 -14.88
C ARG A 384 -18.38 10.93 -14.09
N ILE A 385 -17.29 10.89 -13.37
CA ILE A 385 -16.70 12.03 -12.66
C ILE A 385 -15.26 12.25 -13.15
N PRO A 386 -14.68 13.46 -12.99
CA PRO A 386 -13.26 13.66 -13.25
C PRO A 386 -12.42 12.61 -12.53
N GLN A 387 -11.48 12.00 -13.25
CA GLN A 387 -10.54 11.09 -12.63
C GLN A 387 -9.39 11.89 -12.02
N LEU A 388 -9.21 11.82 -10.71
CA LEU A 388 -7.97 12.27 -10.09
C LEU A 388 -6.84 11.30 -10.42
N VAL A 389 -5.75 11.82 -10.96
CA VAL A 389 -4.46 11.15 -11.07
C VAL A 389 -3.46 11.97 -10.27
N GLU A 390 -2.99 11.38 -9.19
CA GLU A 390 -1.93 11.92 -8.37
C GLU A 390 -0.61 11.23 -8.75
N ARG A 391 0.40 12.04 -9.07
CA ARG A 391 1.73 11.58 -9.42
C ARG A 391 2.73 12.15 -8.42
N VAL A 392 3.46 11.27 -7.74
CA VAL A 392 4.44 11.63 -6.71
C VAL A 392 5.79 11.07 -7.09
N THR A 393 6.83 11.90 -7.11
CA THR A 393 8.21 11.46 -7.40
C THR A 393 9.11 11.57 -6.20
N TYR A 394 10.10 10.69 -6.12
CA TYR A 394 11.04 10.62 -5.01
C TYR A 394 12.48 10.41 -5.49
N ASP A 395 13.38 11.19 -4.90
CA ASP A 395 14.80 10.85 -4.89
C ASP A 395 15.04 9.79 -3.81
N VAL A 396 15.27 8.55 -4.24
CA VAL A 396 15.50 7.41 -3.34
C VAL A 396 16.98 7.03 -3.32
N PRO A 397 17.47 6.36 -2.24
CA PRO A 397 18.78 5.73 -2.27
C PRO A 397 18.87 4.68 -3.38
N PRO A 398 20.05 4.48 -3.99
CA PRO A 398 20.24 3.45 -5.01
C PRO A 398 19.97 2.05 -4.45
N GLY A 399 19.48 1.16 -5.30
CA GLY A 399 19.20 -0.23 -4.92
C GLY A 399 17.92 -0.37 -4.08
N THR A 400 17.96 -1.24 -3.07
CA THR A 400 16.79 -1.66 -2.29
C THR A 400 16.61 -0.86 -0.99
N GLY A 401 17.09 0.38 -0.95
CA GLY A 401 17.20 1.19 0.27
C GLY A 401 15.95 1.97 0.65
N PHE A 402 14.78 1.61 0.12
CA PHE A 402 13.52 2.31 0.37
C PHE A 402 12.34 1.35 0.44
N ALA A 403 11.27 1.77 1.10
CA ALA A 403 9.99 1.06 1.13
C ALA A 403 8.84 2.01 1.45
N VAL A 404 7.63 1.64 1.04
CA VAL A 404 6.41 2.29 1.49
C VAL A 404 6.10 1.91 2.94
N ASP A 405 5.56 2.86 3.67
CA ASP A 405 4.97 2.63 4.98
C ASP A 405 3.72 1.73 4.86
N SER A 406 3.58 0.76 5.76
CA SER A 406 2.46 -0.16 5.78
C SER A 406 2.22 -0.70 7.19
N PHE A 407 1.11 -1.42 7.37
CA PHE A 407 0.97 -2.33 8.50
C PHE A 407 2.12 -3.37 8.51
N PRO A 408 2.71 -3.72 9.67
CA PRO A 408 3.85 -4.65 9.76
C PRO A 408 3.63 -6.02 9.12
N GLU A 409 2.44 -6.59 9.31
CA GLU A 409 2.03 -7.87 8.75
C GLU A 409 1.91 -7.85 7.22
N GLN A 410 1.91 -6.66 6.61
CA GLN A 410 1.92 -6.50 5.15
C GLN A 410 3.33 -6.45 4.57
N LEU A 411 4.36 -6.54 5.43
CA LEU A 411 5.76 -6.68 5.09
C LEU A 411 6.30 -5.58 4.16
N ARG A 412 5.71 -4.37 4.23
CA ARG A 412 6.05 -3.22 3.37
C ARG A 412 6.07 -3.60 1.89
N LYS A 413 5.17 -4.49 1.49
CA LYS A 413 5.08 -4.96 0.11
C LYS A 413 4.56 -3.82 -0.77
N PRO A 414 5.16 -3.57 -1.93
CA PRO A 414 4.77 -2.46 -2.81
C PRO A 414 3.31 -2.54 -3.28
N VAL A 415 2.70 -3.73 -3.27
CA VAL A 415 1.27 -3.93 -3.58
C VAL A 415 0.32 -3.25 -2.58
N THR A 416 0.81 -2.91 -1.37
CA THR A 416 0.03 -2.25 -0.33
C THR A 416 -0.06 -0.74 -0.51
N ASP A 417 0.56 -0.21 -1.57
CA ASP A 417 0.51 1.21 -1.86
C ASP A 417 -0.93 1.65 -2.17
N HIS A 418 -1.26 2.84 -1.72
CA HIS A 418 -2.60 3.40 -1.80
C HIS A 418 -2.57 4.92 -1.76
N GLY A 419 -3.64 5.54 -2.22
CA GLY A 419 -3.88 6.96 -2.11
C GLY A 419 -5.30 7.21 -1.65
N ASP A 420 -5.48 8.29 -0.90
CA ASP A 420 -6.73 8.69 -0.32
C ASP A 420 -7.03 10.14 -0.69
N PHE A 421 -8.31 10.38 -0.96
CA PHE A 421 -8.78 11.67 -1.44
C PHE A 421 -10.11 12.00 -0.77
N ILE A 422 -10.22 13.22 -0.24
CA ILE A 422 -11.49 13.82 0.15
C ILE A 422 -11.68 15.07 -0.68
N ASN A 423 -12.68 15.06 -1.57
CA ASN A 423 -13.02 16.22 -2.38
C ASN A 423 -13.62 17.32 -1.49
N VAL A 424 -12.88 18.37 -1.15
CA VAL A 424 -13.41 19.52 -0.38
C VAL A 424 -13.39 20.79 -1.24
N MET A 425 -13.04 20.64 -2.52
CA MET A 425 -13.04 21.69 -3.53
C MET A 425 -14.38 22.47 -3.49
N PRO A 426 -14.35 23.81 -3.39
CA PRO A 426 -15.57 24.60 -3.44
C PRO A 426 -16.34 24.36 -4.74
N ASP A 427 -17.67 24.35 -4.69
CA ASP A 427 -18.53 24.00 -5.84
C ASP A 427 -18.21 24.84 -7.09
N ALA A 428 -17.90 26.13 -6.92
CA ALA A 428 -17.50 27.01 -8.02
C ALA A 428 -16.19 26.55 -8.70
N LEU A 429 -15.22 26.07 -7.92
CA LEU A 429 -13.95 25.55 -8.43
C LEU A 429 -14.15 24.20 -9.11
N MET A 430 -14.95 23.30 -8.52
CA MET A 430 -15.30 22.01 -9.15
C MET A 430 -16.04 22.20 -10.48
N ASN A 431 -16.98 23.15 -10.55
CA ASN A 431 -17.65 23.50 -11.81
C ASN A 431 -16.68 24.06 -12.85
N THR A 432 -15.70 24.87 -12.43
CA THR A 432 -14.64 25.37 -13.31
C THR A 432 -13.78 24.21 -13.84
N ALA A 433 -13.41 23.27 -12.99
CA ALA A 433 -12.65 22.08 -13.36
C ALA A 433 -13.40 21.22 -14.39
N VAL A 434 -14.67 20.89 -14.12
CA VAL A 434 -15.52 20.11 -15.04
C VAL A 434 -15.71 20.81 -16.36
N ASN A 435 -15.98 22.12 -16.36
CA ASN A 435 -16.12 22.88 -17.61
C ASN A 435 -14.82 22.91 -18.40
N CYS A 436 -13.66 23.02 -17.75
CA CYS A 436 -12.37 22.93 -18.42
C CYS A 436 -12.18 21.55 -19.07
N ILE A 437 -12.42 20.50 -18.30
CA ILE A 437 -12.27 19.11 -18.74
C ILE A 437 -13.19 18.82 -19.93
N ASN A 438 -14.49 19.08 -19.80
CA ASN A 438 -15.51 18.82 -20.82
C ASN A 438 -15.33 19.65 -22.10
N THR A 439 -14.60 20.76 -22.05
CA THR A 439 -14.28 21.58 -23.24
C THR A 439 -12.93 21.23 -23.87
N GLY A 440 -12.25 20.17 -23.40
CA GLY A 440 -10.99 19.72 -23.97
C GLY A 440 -9.79 20.63 -23.65
N ARG A 441 -9.93 21.55 -22.69
CA ARG A 441 -8.89 22.51 -22.32
C ARG A 441 -7.96 21.94 -21.25
N ARG A 442 -6.78 22.56 -21.11
CA ARG A 442 -5.83 22.28 -20.03
C ARG A 442 -5.78 23.51 -19.11
N CYS A 443 -6.35 23.40 -17.92
CA CYS A 443 -6.44 24.49 -16.95
C CYS A 443 -5.68 24.15 -15.66
N ARG A 444 -5.48 25.17 -14.82
CA ARG A 444 -4.84 25.09 -13.51
C ARG A 444 -5.64 25.87 -12.47
#